data_AF-A0A3M1JUJ9-F1
#
_entry.id   AF-A0A3M1JUJ9-F1
#
_cell.length_a   1.000
_cell.length_b   1.000
_cell.length_c   1.000
_cell.angle_alpha   90.00
_cell.angle_beta   90.00
_cell.angle_gamma   90.00
#
_symmetry.space_group_name_H-M   'P 1'
#
loop_
_entity.id
_entity.type
_entity.pdbx_description
1 polymer ?
#
loop_
_entity_poly.entity_id
_entity_poly.type
_entity_poly.pdbx_seq_one_letter_code
_entity_poly.pdbx_strand_id
1 'polypeptide(L)'
;MSQKSKDEYVEKMRMRYQSRGREGKSRLLDELVEVCGLSRKHAIKLMNRPVGSTIGRTQIRGRKPVYGEAEREVIKVIWLAANQPCGKLRKPMMEIWLPHYEKRYGRLGNGLRQRLKTISARSIDRLLAPVKASEKRKRNSGTKPGTLIKTQI
;
A
#
# COMPACT_ATOMS: atom_id res chain seq x y z
N MET A 1 -11.52 -27.92 -0.14
CA MET A 1 -11.48 -27.26 1.18
C MET A 1 -11.29 -25.76 1.02
N SER A 2 -12.02 -24.95 1.82
CA SER A 2 -11.78 -23.52 1.95
C SER A 2 -10.42 -23.24 2.60
N GLN A 3 -9.82 -22.08 2.33
CA GLN A 3 -8.53 -21.67 2.89
C GLN A 3 -8.56 -21.64 4.43
N LYS A 4 -9.66 -21.12 5.01
CA LYS A 4 -9.84 -21.05 6.46
C LYS A 4 -9.84 -22.44 7.11
N SER A 5 -10.51 -23.41 6.49
CA SER A 5 -10.54 -24.80 6.97
C SER A 5 -9.17 -25.48 6.88
N LYS A 6 -8.38 -25.18 5.83
CA LYS A 6 -6.99 -25.65 5.73
C LYS A 6 -6.12 -25.08 6.85
N ASP A 7 -6.28 -23.79 7.14
CA ASP A 7 -5.51 -23.11 8.18
C ASP A 7 -5.81 -23.67 9.59
N GLU A 8 -7.08 -23.93 9.90
CA GLU A 8 -7.52 -24.57 11.15
C GLU A 8 -6.97 -26.01 11.28
N TYR A 9 -7.04 -26.79 10.20
CA TYR A 9 -6.50 -28.16 10.17
C TYR A 9 -4.98 -28.17 10.36
N VAL A 10 -4.25 -27.28 9.66
CA VAL A 10 -2.79 -27.14 9.79
C VAL A 10 -2.40 -26.76 11.21
N GLU A 11 -3.16 -25.90 11.89
CA GLU A 11 -2.86 -25.50 13.26
C GLU A 11 -3.01 -26.68 14.24
N LYS A 12 -4.09 -27.46 14.10
CA LYS A 12 -4.30 -28.68 14.91
C LYS A 12 -3.21 -29.72 14.68
N MET A 13 -2.79 -29.90 13.42
CA MET A 13 -1.72 -30.83 13.07
C MET A 13 -0.35 -30.36 13.53
N ARG A 14 -0.09 -29.06 13.56
CA ARG A 14 1.15 -28.49 14.08
C ARG A 14 1.34 -28.80 15.57
N MET A 15 0.29 -28.65 16.38
CA MET A 15 0.34 -29.03 17.80
C MET A 15 0.74 -30.50 17.99
N ARG A 16 0.16 -31.39 17.17
CA ARG A 16 0.49 -32.82 17.18
C ARG A 16 1.89 -33.12 16.63
N TYR A 17 2.37 -32.34 15.67
CA TYR A 17 3.69 -32.51 15.08
C TYR A 17 4.80 -32.24 16.09
N GLN A 18 4.64 -31.21 16.93
CA GLN A 18 5.66 -30.83 17.91
C GLN A 18 5.87 -31.88 19.01
N SER A 19 4.80 -32.60 19.41
CA SER A 19 4.86 -33.63 20.46
C SER A 19 5.28 -35.02 19.96
N ARG A 20 5.47 -35.22 18.66
CA ARG A 20 5.79 -36.54 18.07
C ARG A 20 7.29 -36.78 17.86
N GLY A 21 7.69 -38.04 17.98
CA GLY A 21 9.01 -38.53 17.54
C GLY A 21 9.14 -38.56 16.00
N ARG A 22 10.32 -38.96 15.50
CA ARG A 22 10.69 -38.90 14.07
C ARG A 22 9.70 -39.63 13.15
N GLU A 23 9.33 -40.87 13.48
CA GLU A 23 8.38 -41.66 12.67
C GLU A 23 6.97 -41.06 12.68
N GLY A 24 6.50 -40.64 13.86
CA GLY A 24 5.20 -40.01 14.02
C GLY A 24 5.08 -38.68 13.26
N LYS A 25 6.19 -37.93 13.16
CA LYS A 25 6.30 -36.73 12.33
C LYS A 25 6.23 -37.04 10.84
N SER A 26 6.89 -38.11 10.38
CA SER A 26 6.83 -38.51 8.96
C SER A 26 5.40 -38.88 8.56
N ARG A 27 4.73 -39.75 9.34
CA ARG A 27 3.35 -40.17 9.08
C ARG A 27 2.36 -38.99 9.05
N LEU A 28 2.54 -38.04 9.96
CA LEU A 28 1.71 -36.83 10.01
C LEU A 28 1.93 -35.94 8.77
N LEU A 29 3.16 -35.86 8.25
CA LEU A 29 3.44 -35.14 7.01
C LEU A 29 2.79 -35.82 5.80
N ASP A 30 2.77 -37.15 5.77
CA ASP A 30 2.09 -37.92 4.71
C ASP A 30 0.58 -37.63 4.72
N GLU A 31 -0.06 -37.69 5.89
CA GLU A 31 -1.48 -37.33 6.09
C GLU A 31 -1.76 -35.89 5.64
N LEU A 32 -0.91 -34.94 6.02
CA LEU A 32 -1.09 -33.53 5.66
C LEU A 32 -0.98 -33.28 4.14
N VAL A 33 -0.07 -34.00 3.48
CA VAL A 33 0.11 -33.95 2.02
C VAL A 33 -1.13 -34.47 1.31
N GLU A 34 -1.65 -35.62 1.75
CA GLU A 34 -2.85 -36.26 1.20
C GLU A 34 -4.10 -35.39 1.38
N VAL A 35 -4.32 -34.89 2.60
CA VAL A 35 -5.53 -34.14 2.97
C VAL A 35 -5.53 -32.73 2.36
N CYS A 36 -4.40 -32.02 2.38
CA CYS A 36 -4.35 -30.61 1.94
C CYS A 36 -3.92 -30.43 0.48
N GLY A 37 -3.41 -31.49 -0.17
CA GLY A 37 -2.86 -31.45 -1.53
C GLY A 37 -1.57 -30.63 -1.62
N LEU A 38 -0.73 -30.68 -0.58
CA LEU A 38 0.49 -29.86 -0.47
C LEU A 38 1.72 -30.68 -0.84
N SER A 39 2.80 -30.04 -1.30
CA SER A 39 4.08 -30.76 -1.42
C SER A 39 4.68 -31.05 -0.04
N ARG A 40 5.42 -32.16 0.08
CA ARG A 40 6.08 -32.54 1.35
C ARG A 40 6.96 -31.42 1.91
N LYS A 41 7.70 -30.72 1.05
CA LYS A 41 8.55 -29.57 1.46
C LYS A 41 7.71 -28.43 2.04
N HIS A 42 6.53 -28.19 1.47
CA HIS A 42 5.60 -27.20 1.99
C HIS A 42 4.98 -27.64 3.32
N ALA A 43 4.60 -28.91 3.46
CA ALA A 43 4.10 -29.49 4.71
C ALA A 43 5.13 -29.33 5.85
N ILE A 44 6.40 -29.68 5.60
CA ILE A 44 7.50 -29.49 6.56
C ILE A 44 7.63 -28.01 6.96
N LYS A 45 7.59 -27.11 5.98
CA LYS A 45 7.67 -25.65 6.22
C LYS A 45 6.51 -25.15 7.10
N LEU A 46 5.31 -25.71 6.97
CA LEU A 46 4.15 -25.33 7.80
C LEU A 46 4.24 -25.89 9.22
N MET A 47 4.74 -27.11 9.38
CA MET A 47 4.87 -27.78 10.67
C MET A 47 6.01 -27.23 11.53
N ASN A 48 7.07 -26.70 10.91
CA ASN A 48 8.20 -26.08 11.61
C ASN A 48 7.93 -24.65 12.10
N ARG A 49 6.76 -24.08 11.82
CA ARG A 49 6.39 -22.77 12.40
C ARG A 49 5.92 -22.92 13.85
N PRO A 50 5.96 -21.86 14.66
CA PRO A 50 5.36 -21.86 15.99
C PRO A 50 3.85 -22.12 15.95
N VAL A 51 3.30 -22.76 16.99
CA VAL A 51 1.85 -22.84 17.21
C VAL A 51 1.29 -21.42 17.32
N GLY A 52 0.13 -21.17 16.72
CA GLY A 52 -0.50 -19.86 16.61
C GLY A 52 -0.05 -19.02 15.40
N SER A 53 0.99 -19.42 14.67
CA SER A 53 1.51 -18.62 13.55
C SER A 53 0.61 -18.60 12.30
N THR A 54 -0.40 -19.47 12.22
CA THR A 54 -1.40 -19.46 11.13
C THR A 54 -2.51 -18.44 11.43
N ILE A 55 -2.78 -18.19 12.71
CA ILE A 55 -3.82 -17.29 13.18
C ILE A 55 -3.22 -15.89 13.32
N GLY A 56 -3.28 -15.13 12.24
CA GLY A 56 -3.03 -13.69 12.25
C GLY A 56 -1.57 -13.33 12.47
N ARG A 57 -0.85 -13.03 11.37
CA ARG A 57 0.23 -12.05 11.47
C ARG A 57 -0.39 -10.80 12.06
N THR A 58 -0.01 -10.43 13.29
CA THR A 58 -0.29 -9.10 13.81
C THR A 58 0.23 -8.13 12.75
N GLN A 59 -0.67 -7.45 12.07
CA GLN A 59 -0.30 -6.37 11.16
C GLN A 59 0.42 -5.36 12.04
N ILE A 60 1.76 -5.39 12.02
CA ILE A 60 2.57 -4.38 12.70
C ILE A 60 2.21 -3.09 11.98
N ARG A 61 1.29 -2.31 12.58
CA ARG A 61 0.89 -1.01 12.05
C ARG A 61 2.17 -0.24 11.85
N GLY A 62 2.46 0.12 10.61
CA GLY A 62 3.61 0.94 10.29
C GLY A 62 3.58 2.26 11.06
N ARG A 63 4.70 2.99 11.03
CA ARG A 63 4.82 4.30 11.69
C ARG A 63 3.59 5.19 11.40
N LYS A 64 3.04 5.80 12.46
CA LYS A 64 1.89 6.71 12.34
C LYS A 64 2.17 7.77 11.26
N PRO A 65 1.21 8.07 10.38
CA PRO A 65 1.39 9.09 9.35
C PRO A 65 1.64 10.45 10.01
N VAL A 66 2.70 11.14 9.57
CA VAL A 66 3.10 12.47 10.08
C VAL A 66 2.28 13.60 9.43
N TYR A 67 1.77 13.36 8.21
CA TYR A 67 0.98 14.31 7.44
C TYR A 67 -0.43 13.78 7.28
N GLY A 68 -1.41 14.66 7.47
CA GLY A 68 -2.83 14.32 7.52
C GLY A 68 -3.63 14.92 6.37
N GLU A 69 -4.90 15.19 6.67
CA GLU A 69 -5.87 15.75 5.73
C GLU A 69 -5.60 17.23 5.42
N ALA A 70 -5.28 18.04 6.43
CA ALA A 70 -5.00 19.46 6.26
C ALA A 70 -3.86 19.71 5.25
N GLU A 71 -2.77 18.93 5.29
CA GLU A 71 -1.70 19.06 4.30
C GLU A 71 -2.17 18.64 2.91
N ARG A 72 -2.97 17.58 2.84
CA ARG A 72 -3.49 17.05 1.58
C ARG A 72 -4.39 18.07 0.88
N GLU A 73 -5.25 18.78 1.60
CA GLU A 73 -6.15 19.78 1.03
C GLU A 73 -5.38 20.91 0.35
N VAL A 74 -4.43 21.52 1.08
CA VAL A 74 -3.59 22.60 0.54
C VAL A 74 -2.80 22.12 -0.68
N ILE A 75 -2.16 20.95 -0.56
CA ILE A 75 -1.39 20.34 -1.66
C ILE A 75 -2.29 20.04 -2.86
N LYS A 76 -3.51 19.55 -2.64
CA LYS A 76 -4.48 19.24 -3.70
C LYS A 76 -4.83 20.49 -4.49
N VAL A 77 -5.18 21.58 -3.81
CA VAL A 77 -5.55 22.85 -4.46
C VAL A 77 -4.40 23.37 -5.31
N ILE A 78 -3.19 23.42 -4.74
CA ILE A 78 -1.98 23.87 -5.46
C ILE A 78 -1.70 22.96 -6.67
N TRP A 79 -1.75 21.64 -6.49
CA TRP A 79 -1.46 20.67 -7.55
C TRP A 79 -2.45 20.76 -8.72
N LEU A 80 -3.74 20.98 -8.44
CA LEU A 80 -4.76 21.16 -9.46
C LEU A 80 -4.61 22.50 -10.20
N ALA A 81 -4.28 23.57 -9.47
CA ALA A 81 -4.02 24.89 -10.04
C ALA A 81 -2.78 24.89 -10.96
N ALA A 82 -1.74 24.14 -10.60
CA ALA A 82 -0.51 24.01 -11.36
C ALA A 82 -0.59 23.01 -12.54
N ASN A 83 -1.79 22.59 -12.94
CA ASN A 83 -2.00 21.59 -14.01
C ASN A 83 -1.33 20.23 -13.76
N GLN A 84 -1.38 19.75 -12.53
CA GLN A 84 -1.06 18.38 -12.15
C GLN A 84 0.39 17.93 -12.47
N PRO A 85 1.44 18.65 -12.05
CA PRO A 85 2.82 18.29 -12.38
C PRO A 85 3.25 16.95 -11.78
N CYS A 86 4.29 16.37 -12.38
CA CYS A 86 4.86 15.09 -11.99
C CYS A 86 5.56 15.15 -10.62
N GLY A 87 5.81 13.98 -10.01
CA GLY A 87 6.38 13.83 -8.67
C GLY A 87 7.62 14.69 -8.38
N LYS A 88 8.53 14.77 -9.35
CA LYS A 88 9.81 15.50 -9.24
C LYS A 88 9.63 17.00 -9.03
N LEU A 89 8.56 17.59 -9.60
CA LEU A 89 8.28 19.02 -9.53
C LEU A 89 7.46 19.42 -8.30
N ARG A 90 7.02 18.47 -7.48
CA ARG A 90 6.10 18.75 -6.36
C ARG A 90 6.69 19.64 -5.30
N LYS A 91 7.90 19.31 -4.83
CA LYS A 91 8.56 20.09 -3.77
C LYS A 91 8.90 21.51 -4.25
N PRO A 92 9.57 21.70 -5.41
CA PRO A 92 9.81 23.06 -5.93
C PRO A 92 8.51 23.85 -6.14
N MET A 93 7.46 23.19 -6.64
CA MET A 93 6.15 23.81 -6.80
C MET A 93 5.58 24.28 -5.44
N MET A 94 5.68 23.48 -4.39
CA MET A 94 5.16 23.89 -3.07
C MET A 94 5.83 25.17 -2.56
N GLU A 95 7.15 25.32 -2.76
CA GLU A 95 7.88 26.52 -2.32
C GLU A 95 7.39 27.78 -3.05
N ILE A 96 7.16 27.67 -4.36
CA ILE A 96 6.70 28.79 -5.21
C ILE A 96 5.23 29.14 -4.96
N TRP A 97 4.37 28.13 -4.82
CA TRP A 97 2.91 28.32 -4.83
C TRP A 97 2.31 28.61 -3.45
N LEU A 98 2.99 28.25 -2.36
CA LEU A 98 2.46 28.44 -1.01
C LEU A 98 2.11 29.90 -0.69
N PRO A 99 2.92 30.93 -1.04
CA PRO A 99 2.54 32.33 -0.83
C PRO A 99 1.29 32.74 -1.60
N HIS A 100 1.10 32.23 -2.83
CA HIS A 100 -0.09 32.52 -3.64
C HIS A 100 -1.34 31.85 -3.07
N TYR A 101 -1.19 30.65 -2.52
CA TYR A 101 -2.26 30.00 -1.78
C TYR A 101 -2.66 30.83 -0.56
N GLU A 102 -1.69 31.27 0.25
CA GLU A 102 -1.93 32.10 1.44
C GLU A 102 -2.63 33.43 1.09
N LYS A 103 -2.29 34.03 -0.06
CA LYS A 103 -2.93 35.26 -0.54
C LYS A 103 -4.41 35.06 -0.91
N ARG A 104 -4.78 33.89 -1.43
CA ARG A 104 -6.13 33.60 -1.93
C ARG A 104 -7.06 33.01 -0.86
N TYR A 105 -6.53 32.14 -0.01
CA TYR A 105 -7.30 31.36 0.97
C TYR A 105 -7.06 31.78 2.42
N GLY A 106 -6.19 32.77 2.65
CA GLY A 106 -5.82 33.24 3.97
C GLY A 106 -4.53 32.59 4.50
N ARG A 107 -4.00 33.17 5.58
CA ARG A 107 -2.73 32.71 6.18
C ARG A 107 -2.89 31.33 6.79
N LEU A 108 -1.94 30.45 6.49
CA LEU A 108 -1.86 29.14 7.11
C LEU A 108 -1.31 29.27 8.54
N GLY A 109 -1.79 28.43 9.46
CA GLY A 109 -1.19 28.32 10.79
C GLY A 109 0.29 27.92 10.69
N ASN A 110 1.13 28.50 11.56
CA ASN A 110 2.59 28.34 11.50
C ASN A 110 3.04 26.87 11.43
N GLY A 111 2.40 25.98 12.19
CA GLY A 111 2.71 24.55 12.18
C GLY A 111 2.40 23.87 10.85
N LEU A 112 1.26 24.16 10.24
CA LEU A 112 0.87 23.61 8.93
C LEU A 112 1.79 24.13 7.83
N ARG A 113 2.09 25.44 7.85
CA ARG A 113 3.03 26.07 6.92
C ARG A 113 4.41 25.42 6.97
N GLN A 114 4.93 25.17 8.17
CA GLN A 114 6.24 24.54 8.35
C GLN A 114 6.24 23.08 7.88
N ARG A 115 5.16 22.33 8.14
CA ARG A 115 5.03 20.95 7.64
C ARG A 115 4.98 20.90 6.11
N LEU A 116 4.27 21.84 5.47
CA LEU A 116 4.20 21.96 4.01
C LEU A 116 5.51 22.39 3.36
N LYS A 117 6.37 23.14 4.07
CA LYS A 117 7.72 23.47 3.60
C LYS A 117 8.72 22.32 3.73
N THR A 118 8.60 21.53 4.79
CA THR A 118 9.53 20.43 5.11
C THR A 118 9.19 19.11 4.43
N ILE A 119 7.96 18.95 3.93
CA ILE A 119 7.50 17.71 3.31
C ILE A 119 8.32 17.31 2.08
N SER A 120 8.67 16.03 1.99
CA SER A 120 9.39 15.47 0.84
C SER A 120 8.47 15.26 -0.36
N ALA A 121 9.02 15.29 -1.58
CA ALA A 121 8.26 14.99 -2.80
C ALA A 121 7.55 13.64 -2.75
N ARG A 122 8.22 12.60 -2.20
CA ARG A 122 7.65 11.26 -2.01
C ARG A 122 6.45 11.27 -1.05
N SER A 123 6.51 12.05 0.03
CA SER A 123 5.39 12.19 0.96
C SER A 123 4.19 12.89 0.32
N ILE A 124 4.44 13.95 -0.47
CA ILE A 124 3.39 14.63 -1.27
C ILE A 124 2.74 13.63 -2.24
N ASP A 125 3.53 12.80 -2.91
CA ASP A 125 3.02 11.76 -3.82
C ASP A 125 2.11 10.74 -3.12
N ARG A 126 2.50 10.27 -1.92
CA ARG A 126 1.67 9.34 -1.13
C ARG A 126 0.37 10.00 -0.66
N LEU A 127 0.42 11.28 -0.23
CA LEU A 127 -0.78 12.04 0.17
C LEU A 127 -1.75 12.26 -0.98
N LEU A 128 -1.23 12.54 -2.18
CA LEU A 128 -2.04 12.75 -3.37
C LEU A 128 -2.41 11.44 -4.08
N ALA A 129 -1.90 10.27 -3.69
CA ALA A 129 -2.23 9.01 -4.35
C ALA A 129 -3.75 8.74 -4.44
N PRO A 130 -4.54 8.95 -3.37
CA PRO A 130 -6.00 8.76 -3.45
C PRO A 130 -6.66 9.79 -4.35
N VAL A 131 -6.15 11.02 -4.36
CA VAL A 131 -6.65 12.12 -5.18
C VAL A 131 -6.37 11.86 -6.66
N LYS A 132 -5.17 11.39 -7.01
CA LYS A 132 -4.82 11.00 -8.38
C LYS A 132 -5.70 9.86 -8.92
N ALA A 133 -6.13 8.95 -8.05
CA ALA A 133 -7.00 7.85 -8.43
C ALA A 133 -8.44 8.32 -8.71
N SER A 134 -8.92 9.33 -7.98
CA SER A 134 -10.27 9.87 -8.16
C SER A 134 -10.37 10.94 -9.26
N GLU A 135 -9.32 11.75 -9.43
CA GLU A 135 -9.34 12.88 -10.38
C GLU A 135 -9.04 12.41 -11.81
N LYS A 136 -9.87 12.80 -12.77
CA LYS A 136 -9.60 12.55 -14.19
C LYS A 136 -8.32 13.30 -14.59
N ARG A 137 -7.39 12.59 -15.24
CA ARG A 137 -6.18 13.20 -15.79
C ARG A 137 -6.60 14.28 -16.80
N LYS A 138 -6.20 15.54 -16.56
CA LYS A 138 -6.36 16.59 -17.58
C LYS A 138 -5.60 16.14 -18.83
N ARG A 139 -6.19 16.32 -20.02
CA ARG A 139 -5.49 16.03 -21.28
C ARG A 139 -4.23 16.90 -21.32
N ASN A 140 -3.07 16.25 -21.38
CA ASN A 140 -1.78 16.93 -21.45
C ASN A 140 -1.42 17.37 -22.89
N SER A 141 -2.26 17.05 -23.88
CA SER A 141 -2.07 17.50 -25.26
C SER A 141 -3.10 18.56 -25.64
N GLY A 142 -2.61 19.69 -26.16
CA GLY A 142 -3.44 20.66 -26.87
C GLY A 142 -3.76 20.23 -28.30
N THR A 143 -3.10 19.18 -28.79
CA THR A 143 -3.41 18.56 -30.07
C THR A 143 -4.76 17.87 -29.99
N LYS A 144 -5.72 18.33 -30.79
CA LYS A 144 -6.94 17.58 -31.08
C LYS A 144 -6.50 16.29 -31.78
N PRO A 145 -7.03 15.11 -31.40
CA PRO A 145 -6.78 13.90 -32.17
C PRO A 145 -7.23 14.16 -33.61
N GLY A 146 -6.29 14.16 -34.55
CA GLY A 146 -6.60 14.24 -35.96
C GLY A 146 -7.39 12.98 -36.36
N THR A 147 -8.33 13.12 -37.28
CA THR A 147 -9.12 12.01 -37.84
C THR A 147 -8.29 11.03 -38.69
N LEU A 148 -7.00 11.33 -38.88
CA LEU A 148 -6.09 10.61 -39.77
C LEU A 148 -5.48 9.34 -39.17
N ILE A 149 -5.54 9.12 -37.85
CA ILE A 149 -5.14 7.84 -37.25
C ILE A 149 -6.40 7.04 -36.92
N LYS A 150 -6.95 6.41 -37.96
CA LYS A 150 -7.89 5.30 -37.82
C LYS A 150 -7.08 4.05 -37.55
N THR A 151 -7.17 3.50 -36.35
CA THR A 151 -6.82 2.09 -36.04
C THR A 151 -5.46 1.59 -36.52
N GLN A 152 -4.44 1.70 -35.65
CA GLN A 152 -3.27 0.82 -35.49
C GLN A 152 -2.43 1.53 -34.41
N ILE A 153 -2.21 0.97 -33.22
CA ILE A 153 -1.49 -0.26 -32.87
C ILE A 153 -2.15 -0.89 -31.64
#